data_AF-A0A935QH37-F1
#
_entry.id   AF-A0A935QH37-F1
#
_cell.length_a   1.000
_cell.length_b   1.000
_cell.length_c   1.000
_cell.angle_alpha   90.00
_cell.angle_beta   90.00
_cell.angle_gamma   90.00
#
_symmetry.space_group_name_H-M   'P 1'
#
loop_
_entity.id
_entity.type
_entity.pdbx_description
1 polymer ?
#
loop_
_entity_poly.entity_id
_entity_poly.type
_entity_poly.pdbx_seq_one_letter_code
_entity_poly.pdbx_strand_id
1 'polypeptide(L)'
;DPKVALVAPLQEIDPQVAMQYLQRGMQPPEPVDVYTSIAQYLQQEHYQVERVSLTADSRLPADADALLVLNPSGFDERQAFEINRAISNGTNTLIAVQLHTYGYQPGARGGFTISGAAQTSGLESVLDAFGVAVDARHLLDASHETLAVPRTQNIGGMRFQTNEPVRLPVQVKVTEAQMNQDSPLSNRIANLLYLWGSALDLDTAKIAPTA
;
A
#
# COMPACT_ATOMS: atom_id res chain seq x y z
N ASP A 1 -15.28 3.33 -21.63
CA ASP A 1 -14.68 2.78 -20.40
C ASP A 1 -13.87 3.86 -19.73
N PRO A 2 -14.16 4.20 -18.47
CA PRO A 2 -13.40 5.20 -17.74
C PRO A 2 -11.93 4.79 -17.64
N LYS A 3 -11.02 5.76 -17.74
CA LYS A 3 -9.57 5.56 -17.67
C LYS A 3 -9.06 5.79 -16.25
N VAL A 4 -8.33 4.82 -15.73
CA VAL A 4 -7.66 4.86 -14.42
C VAL A 4 -6.16 4.88 -14.64
N ALA A 5 -5.51 5.97 -14.22
CA ALA A 5 -4.06 6.02 -14.09
C ALA A 5 -3.65 5.32 -12.79
N LEU A 6 -2.80 4.31 -12.87
CA LEU A 6 -2.31 3.53 -11.74
C LEU A 6 -0.82 3.79 -11.51
N VAL A 7 -0.52 4.45 -10.39
CA VAL A 7 0.83 4.70 -9.89
C VAL A 7 1.08 3.77 -8.71
N ALA A 8 2.04 2.86 -8.84
CA ALA A 8 2.45 1.97 -7.77
C ALA A 8 3.93 1.57 -7.96
N PRO A 9 4.72 1.41 -6.88
CA PRO A 9 6.11 1.05 -6.99
C PRO A 9 6.27 -0.41 -7.47
N LEU A 10 7.36 -0.68 -8.17
CA LEU A 10 7.84 -2.05 -8.36
C LEU A 10 8.50 -2.51 -7.06
N GLN A 11 8.32 -3.78 -6.72
CA GLN A 11 9.00 -4.38 -5.60
C GLN A 11 10.46 -4.62 -5.98
N GLU A 12 11.33 -3.77 -5.44
CA GLU A 12 12.77 -3.90 -5.57
C GLU A 12 13.34 -4.88 -4.53
N ILE A 13 14.54 -5.37 -4.83
CA ILE A 13 15.30 -6.23 -3.93
C ILE A 13 16.05 -5.35 -2.94
N ASP A 14 16.11 -5.79 -1.68
CA ASP A 14 16.92 -5.13 -0.66
C ASP A 14 18.37 -4.91 -1.18
N PRO A 15 18.92 -3.68 -1.07
CA PRO A 15 20.25 -3.36 -1.58
C PRO A 15 21.36 -4.28 -1.06
N GLN A 16 21.29 -4.76 0.18
CA GLN A 16 22.27 -5.68 0.74
C GLN A 16 22.19 -7.05 0.07
N VAL A 17 20.98 -7.51 -0.22
CA VAL A 17 20.75 -8.74 -0.97
C VAL A 17 21.23 -8.57 -2.41
N ALA A 18 20.90 -7.47 -3.07
CA ALA A 18 21.38 -7.17 -4.42
C ALA A 18 22.92 -7.17 -4.49
N MET A 19 23.60 -6.58 -3.50
CA MET A 19 25.07 -6.63 -3.39
C MET A 19 25.60 -8.06 -3.21
N GLN A 20 24.90 -8.92 -2.47
CA GLN A 20 25.27 -10.32 -2.32
C GLN A 20 25.18 -11.09 -3.66
N TYR A 21 24.17 -10.81 -4.49
CA TYR A 21 24.08 -11.37 -5.85
C TYR A 21 25.30 -10.97 -6.67
N LEU A 22 25.62 -9.68 -6.69
CA LEU A 22 26.76 -9.14 -7.44
C LEU A 22 28.10 -9.72 -6.96
N GLN A 23 28.31 -9.89 -5.65
CA GLN A 23 29.50 -10.54 -5.09
C GLN A 23 29.65 -12.01 -5.51
N ARG A 24 28.53 -12.69 -5.76
CA ARG A 24 28.52 -14.08 -6.28
C ARG A 24 28.63 -14.14 -7.80
N GLY A 25 28.81 -13.00 -8.49
CA GLY A 25 28.83 -12.93 -9.95
C GLY A 25 27.47 -13.20 -10.60
N MET A 26 26.38 -13.02 -9.85
CA MET A 26 25.02 -13.19 -10.33
C MET A 26 24.34 -11.84 -10.52
N GLN A 27 23.47 -11.74 -11.51
CA GLN A 27 22.62 -10.56 -11.68
C GLN A 27 21.46 -10.62 -10.68
N PRO A 28 21.16 -9.53 -9.95
CA PRO A 28 19.96 -9.45 -9.15
C PRO A 28 18.71 -9.65 -10.02
N PRO A 29 17.67 -10.33 -9.53
CA PRO A 29 16.39 -10.41 -10.23
C PRO A 29 15.84 -9.01 -10.56
N GLU A 30 15.09 -8.91 -11.67
CA GLU A 30 14.42 -7.67 -12.03
C GLU A 30 13.31 -7.33 -11.02
N PRO A 31 13.03 -6.03 -10.78
CA PRO A 31 11.93 -5.60 -9.94
C PRO A 31 10.59 -6.18 -10.41
N VAL A 32 9.78 -6.65 -9.46
CA VAL A 32 8.51 -7.31 -9.77
C VAL A 32 7.35 -6.40 -9.43
N ASP A 33 6.37 -6.39 -10.30
CA ASP A 33 5.12 -5.69 -10.07
C ASP A 33 4.15 -6.52 -9.22
N VAL A 34 4.00 -6.13 -7.95
CA VAL A 34 3.10 -6.80 -6.99
C VAL A 34 1.66 -6.27 -7.02
N TYR A 35 1.38 -5.23 -7.81
CA TYR A 35 0.05 -4.60 -7.90
C TYR A 35 -0.69 -4.98 -9.19
N THR A 36 -0.24 -6.01 -9.90
CA THR A 36 -0.85 -6.49 -11.16
C THR A 36 -2.31 -6.90 -10.97
N SER A 37 -2.64 -7.57 -9.85
CA SER A 37 -4.01 -8.02 -9.59
C SER A 37 -5.02 -6.87 -9.52
N ILE A 38 -4.62 -5.70 -9.01
CA ILE A 38 -5.51 -4.53 -8.95
C ILE A 38 -5.86 -4.05 -10.35
N ALA A 39 -4.87 -3.97 -11.25
CA ALA A 39 -5.11 -3.63 -12.64
C ALA A 39 -6.03 -4.65 -13.31
N GLN A 40 -5.83 -5.94 -13.05
CA GLN A 40 -6.66 -7.02 -13.60
C GLN A 40 -8.11 -6.93 -13.12
N TYR A 41 -8.36 -6.69 -11.84
CA TYR A 41 -9.72 -6.52 -11.32
C TYR A 41 -10.42 -5.29 -11.91
N LEU A 42 -9.73 -4.15 -12.00
CA LEU A 42 -10.27 -2.97 -12.65
C LEU A 42 -10.60 -3.22 -14.14
N GLN A 43 -9.75 -3.94 -14.86
CA GLN A 43 -10.02 -4.30 -16.25
C GLN A 43 -11.21 -5.25 -16.39
N GLN A 44 -11.41 -6.18 -15.46
CA GLN A 44 -12.60 -7.05 -15.42
C GLN A 44 -13.89 -6.24 -15.24
N GLU A 45 -13.83 -5.13 -14.49
CA GLU A 45 -14.92 -4.18 -14.31
C GLU A 45 -15.02 -3.14 -15.45
N HIS A 46 -14.39 -3.40 -16.60
CA HIS A 46 -14.43 -2.55 -17.80
C HIS A 46 -13.81 -1.15 -17.62
N TYR A 47 -12.78 -1.03 -16.78
CA TYR A 47 -11.93 0.17 -16.74
C TYR A 47 -10.71 0.02 -17.67
N GLN A 48 -10.32 1.13 -18.31
CA GLN A 48 -9.02 1.20 -18.99
C GLN A 48 -7.95 1.57 -17.97
N VAL A 49 -7.05 0.64 -17.67
CA VAL A 49 -5.99 0.88 -16.67
C VAL A 49 -4.67 1.16 -17.37
N GLU A 50 -4.07 2.31 -17.05
CA GLU A 50 -2.75 2.71 -17.56
C GLU A 50 -1.75 2.78 -16.40
N ARG A 51 -0.65 2.01 -16.49
CA ARG A 51 0.44 2.06 -15.51
C ARG A 51 1.34 3.25 -15.76
N VAL A 52 1.59 4.03 -14.71
CA VAL A 52 2.36 5.27 -14.79
C VAL A 52 3.49 5.27 -13.77
N SER A 53 4.70 5.56 -14.23
CA SER A 53 5.91 5.63 -13.40
C SER A 53 6.26 7.06 -12.96
N LEU A 54 5.48 8.06 -13.40
CA LEU A 54 5.70 9.50 -13.15
C LEU A 54 7.08 10.01 -13.61
N THR A 55 7.59 9.45 -14.70
CA THR A 55 8.85 9.89 -15.33
C THR A 55 8.56 10.82 -16.52
N ALA A 56 9.61 11.39 -17.12
CA ALA A 56 9.47 12.20 -18.32
C ALA A 56 8.78 11.44 -19.47
N ASP A 57 9.05 10.13 -19.55
CA ASP A 57 8.56 9.21 -20.59
C ASP A 57 7.26 8.47 -20.17
N SER A 58 6.91 8.49 -18.89
CA SER A 58 5.70 7.86 -18.35
C SER A 58 4.97 8.86 -17.45
N ARG A 59 4.15 9.71 -18.08
CA ARG A 59 3.39 10.78 -17.42
C ARG A 59 1.95 10.34 -17.17
N LEU A 60 1.26 11.07 -16.28
CA LEU A 60 -0.18 10.89 -16.11
C LEU A 60 -0.92 11.25 -17.42
N PRO A 61 -1.83 10.39 -17.89
CA PRO A 61 -2.67 10.68 -19.05
C PRO A 61 -3.54 11.92 -18.79
N ALA A 62 -3.59 12.82 -19.76
CA ALA A 62 -4.39 14.04 -19.64
C ALA A 62 -5.91 13.76 -19.63
N ASP A 63 -6.31 12.58 -20.12
CA ASP A 63 -7.68 12.09 -20.21
C ASP A 63 -7.98 10.98 -19.17
N ALA A 64 -7.21 10.91 -18.08
CA ALA A 64 -7.52 10.01 -16.97
C ALA A 64 -8.75 10.51 -16.20
N ASP A 65 -9.76 9.65 -16.03
CA ASP A 65 -10.95 9.93 -15.23
C ASP A 65 -10.68 9.78 -13.72
N ALA A 66 -9.72 8.91 -13.37
CA ALA A 66 -9.29 8.69 -12.00
C ALA A 66 -7.79 8.39 -11.89
N LEU A 67 -7.23 8.69 -10.73
CA LEU A 67 -5.84 8.42 -10.35
C LEU A 67 -5.81 7.54 -9.10
N LEU A 68 -5.13 6.40 -9.18
CA LEU A 68 -4.90 5.48 -8.08
C LEU A 68 -3.40 5.48 -7.74
N VAL A 69 -3.06 5.96 -6.55
CA VAL A 69 -1.68 6.00 -6.03
C VAL A 69 -1.55 5.00 -4.89
N LEU A 70 -0.79 3.94 -5.10
CA LEU A 70 -0.62 2.85 -4.13
C LEU A 70 0.79 2.83 -3.59
N ASN A 71 0.91 2.82 -2.26
CA ASN A 71 2.17 2.77 -1.54
C ASN A 71 3.22 3.76 -2.11
N PRO A 72 2.89 5.07 -2.20
CA PRO A 72 3.87 6.07 -2.56
C PRO A 72 5.02 6.00 -1.55
N SER A 73 6.25 5.90 -2.04
CA SER A 73 7.45 5.73 -1.23
C SER A 73 8.57 6.56 -1.84
N GLY A 74 9.04 7.56 -1.09
CA GLY A 74 10.16 8.40 -1.47
C GLY A 74 9.97 9.19 -2.77
N PHE A 75 8.74 9.63 -3.09
CA PHE A 75 8.51 10.46 -4.27
C PHE A 75 9.31 11.76 -4.20
N ASP A 76 9.89 12.15 -5.33
CA ASP A 76 10.57 13.44 -5.45
C ASP A 76 9.58 14.60 -5.67
N GLU A 77 10.10 15.83 -5.65
CA GLU A 77 9.28 17.04 -5.85
C GLU A 77 8.53 17.05 -7.18
N ARG A 78 9.10 16.44 -8.23
CA ARG A 78 8.51 16.41 -9.57
C ARG A 78 7.34 15.43 -9.62
N GLN A 79 7.49 14.25 -9.02
CA GLN A 79 6.45 13.24 -8.90
C GLN A 79 5.31 13.76 -8.01
N ALA A 80 5.63 14.34 -6.85
CA ALA A 80 4.64 14.96 -5.97
C ALA A 80 3.87 16.09 -6.67
N PHE A 81 4.56 16.91 -7.48
CA PHE A 81 3.92 17.95 -8.30
C PHE A 81 2.91 17.39 -9.29
N GLU A 82 3.22 16.29 -10.00
CA GLU A 82 2.28 15.70 -10.96
C GLU A 82 1.02 15.15 -10.27
N ILE A 83 1.17 14.53 -9.09
CA ILE A 83 0.03 14.10 -8.27
C ILE A 83 -0.81 15.31 -7.83
N ASN A 84 -0.16 16.34 -7.28
CA ASN A 84 -0.84 17.56 -6.85
C ASN A 84 -1.59 18.25 -8.01
N ARG A 85 -0.96 18.31 -9.19
CA ARG A 85 -1.58 18.85 -10.40
C ARG A 85 -2.81 18.06 -10.82
N ALA A 86 -2.77 16.73 -10.77
CA ALA A 86 -3.92 15.89 -11.09
C ALA A 86 -5.09 16.16 -10.15
N ILE A 87 -4.83 16.20 -8.83
CA ILE A 87 -5.84 16.51 -7.82
C ILE A 87 -6.40 17.92 -8.03
N SER A 88 -5.53 18.91 -8.24
CA SER A 88 -5.91 20.32 -8.43
C SER A 88 -6.74 20.54 -9.70
N ASN A 89 -6.52 19.72 -10.74
CA ASN A 89 -7.32 19.74 -11.97
C ASN A 89 -8.66 19.00 -11.84
N GLY A 90 -8.99 18.48 -10.65
CA GLY A 90 -10.25 17.77 -10.40
C GLY A 90 -10.23 16.28 -10.75
N THR A 91 -9.04 15.68 -10.92
CA THR A 91 -8.95 14.23 -11.15
C THR A 91 -9.34 13.50 -9.86
N ASN A 92 -10.33 12.60 -9.93
CA ASN A 92 -10.73 11.79 -8.79
C ASN A 92 -9.56 10.91 -8.35
N THR A 93 -9.01 11.18 -7.17
CA THR A 93 -7.74 10.57 -6.74
C THR A 93 -7.93 9.75 -5.48
N LEU A 94 -7.49 8.49 -5.51
CA LEU A 94 -7.39 7.61 -4.35
C LEU A 94 -5.92 7.38 -4.02
N ILE A 95 -5.54 7.61 -2.76
CA ILE A 95 -4.17 7.41 -2.28
C ILE A 95 -4.18 6.41 -1.13
N ALA A 96 -3.45 5.30 -1.29
CA ALA A 96 -3.18 4.34 -0.23
C ALA A 96 -1.74 4.55 0.27
N VAL A 97 -1.59 5.29 1.37
CA VAL A 97 -0.29 5.74 1.91
C VAL A 97 -0.02 5.16 3.30
N GLN A 98 1.26 4.89 3.60
CA GLN A 98 1.72 4.37 4.88
C GLN A 98 3.10 4.91 5.20
N LEU A 99 3.36 5.28 6.46
CA LEU A 99 4.66 5.82 6.90
C LEU A 99 5.64 4.76 7.42
N HIS A 100 5.30 3.49 7.28
CA HIS A 100 6.15 2.38 7.70
C HIS A 100 6.09 1.23 6.70
N THR A 101 7.14 0.44 6.62
CA THR A 101 7.13 -0.92 6.06
C THR A 101 7.31 -1.92 7.17
N TYR A 102 6.80 -3.15 6.98
CA TYR A 102 6.81 -4.17 8.04
C TYR A 102 7.39 -5.49 7.56
N GLY A 103 8.24 -6.09 8.41
CA GLY A 103 8.82 -7.40 8.21
C GLY A 103 8.28 -8.40 9.22
N TYR A 104 7.96 -9.61 8.75
CA TYR A 104 7.66 -10.77 9.58
C TYR A 104 8.80 -11.78 9.45
N GLN A 105 9.44 -12.11 10.57
CA GLN A 105 10.55 -13.06 10.61
C GLN A 105 10.29 -14.13 11.67
N PRO A 106 10.59 -15.41 11.41
CA PRO A 106 10.50 -16.44 12.45
C PRO A 106 11.35 -16.08 13.67
N GLY A 107 10.74 -16.14 14.86
CA GLY A 107 11.41 -15.84 16.12
C GLY A 107 12.41 -16.93 16.51
N ALA A 108 13.54 -16.54 17.10
CA ALA A 108 14.58 -17.47 17.56
C ALA A 108 14.12 -18.44 18.65
N ARG A 109 13.04 -18.11 19.38
CA ARG A 109 12.44 -18.92 20.45
C ARG A 109 11.05 -19.47 20.09
N GLY A 110 10.71 -19.50 18.79
CA GLY A 110 9.35 -19.76 18.29
C GLY A 110 8.55 -18.46 18.09
N GLY A 111 7.40 -18.55 17.40
CA GLY A 111 6.60 -17.38 17.02
C GLY A 111 7.21 -16.59 15.86
N PHE A 112 6.76 -15.34 15.73
CA PHE A 112 7.31 -14.36 14.80
C PHE A 112 7.80 -13.12 15.53
N THR A 113 8.95 -12.61 15.08
CA THR A 113 9.41 -11.25 15.31
C THR A 113 8.84 -10.36 14.22
N ILE A 114 8.31 -9.20 14.62
CA ILE A 114 7.79 -8.20 13.70
C ILE A 114 8.69 -6.97 13.80
N SER A 115 9.16 -6.48 12.67
CA SER A 115 9.93 -5.25 12.58
C SER A 115 9.16 -4.22 11.77
N GLY A 116 9.35 -2.95 12.10
CA GLY A 116 8.87 -1.81 11.33
C GLY A 116 10.03 -0.90 10.97
N ALA A 117 10.06 -0.40 9.73
CA ALA A 117 11.00 0.63 9.30
C ALA A 117 10.20 1.84 8.82
N ALA A 118 10.51 3.02 9.35
CA ALA A 118 9.90 4.26 8.91
C ALA A 118 10.23 4.51 7.42
N GLN A 119 9.27 5.06 6.69
CA GLN A 119 9.44 5.52 5.31
C GLN A 119 8.71 6.84 5.12
N THR A 120 9.12 7.60 4.11
CA THR A 120 8.37 8.76 3.63
C THR A 120 7.62 8.39 2.36
N SER A 121 6.47 9.01 2.16
CA SER A 121 5.72 8.90 0.92
C SER A 121 6.26 9.83 -0.17
N GLY A 122 6.79 10.99 0.23
CA GLY A 122 7.07 12.11 -0.66
C GLY A 122 5.83 12.95 -0.99
N LEU A 123 4.68 12.62 -0.42
CA LEU A 123 3.41 13.34 -0.59
C LEU A 123 2.99 14.13 0.64
N GLU A 124 3.83 14.21 1.68
CA GLU A 124 3.49 14.85 2.96
C GLU A 124 3.01 16.30 2.78
N SER A 125 3.73 17.09 1.96
CA SER A 125 3.36 18.48 1.67
C SER A 125 2.09 18.60 0.83
N VAL A 126 1.87 17.66 -0.09
CA VAL A 126 0.65 17.60 -0.93
C VAL A 126 -0.55 17.29 -0.05
N LEU A 127 -0.46 16.25 0.79
CA LEU A 127 -1.55 15.84 1.68
C LEU A 127 -1.87 16.94 2.70
N ASP A 128 -0.86 17.58 3.30
CA ASP A 128 -1.08 18.67 4.27
C ASP A 128 -1.80 19.88 3.63
N ALA A 129 -1.53 20.17 2.36
CA ALA A 129 -2.23 21.23 1.63
C ALA A 129 -3.74 20.94 1.50
N PHE A 130 -4.13 19.67 1.47
CA PHE A 130 -5.53 19.22 1.50
C PHE A 130 -6.06 18.95 2.92
N GLY A 131 -5.29 19.31 3.95
CA GLY A 131 -5.69 19.12 5.36
C GLY A 131 -5.60 17.69 5.85
N VAL A 132 -4.80 16.85 5.21
CA VAL A 132 -4.60 15.45 5.61
C VAL A 132 -3.14 15.24 5.99
N ALA A 133 -2.89 14.73 7.19
CA ALA A 133 -1.60 14.22 7.59
C ALA A 133 -1.72 12.75 8.00
N VAL A 134 -0.72 11.95 7.67
CA VAL A 134 -0.65 10.54 8.06
C VAL A 134 0.10 10.44 9.38
N ASP A 135 -0.50 9.80 10.37
CA ASP A 135 0.12 9.61 11.68
C ASP A 135 0.98 8.33 11.69
N ALA A 136 2.08 8.37 12.44
CA ALA A 136 2.94 7.22 12.68
C ALA A 136 2.28 6.17 13.59
N ARG A 137 1.25 6.56 14.37
CA ARG A 137 0.48 5.67 15.24
C ARG A 137 -0.36 4.70 14.41
N HIS A 138 -0.37 3.45 14.87
CA HIS A 138 -1.11 2.38 14.23
C HIS A 138 -2.48 2.25 14.88
N LEU A 139 -3.46 1.81 14.11
CA LEU A 139 -4.76 1.40 14.62
C LEU A 139 -4.66 -0.02 15.17
N LEU A 140 -5.18 -0.21 16.38
CA LEU A 140 -5.26 -1.51 17.05
C LEU A 140 -6.72 -1.74 17.39
N ASP A 141 -7.21 -2.97 17.19
CA ASP A 141 -8.58 -3.35 17.53
C ASP A 141 -8.59 -4.69 18.28
N ALA A 142 -9.56 -4.88 19.18
CA ALA A 142 -9.82 -6.16 19.83
C ALA A 142 -10.48 -7.17 18.88
N SER A 143 -11.19 -6.69 17.87
CA SER A 143 -11.67 -7.44 16.70
C SER A 143 -10.54 -7.59 15.69
N HIS A 144 -9.72 -8.63 15.87
CA HIS A 144 -8.59 -8.92 15.00
C HIS A 144 -8.57 -10.37 14.50
N GLU A 145 -8.17 -10.54 13.24
CA GLU A 145 -8.08 -11.80 12.49
C GLU A 145 -6.80 -12.58 12.85
N THR A 146 -6.74 -13.88 12.58
CA THR A 146 -5.49 -14.66 12.67
C THR A 146 -4.95 -14.92 11.28
N LEU A 147 -3.73 -14.48 11.00
CA LEU A 147 -3.07 -14.73 9.73
C LEU A 147 -2.27 -16.03 9.76
N ALA A 148 -2.35 -16.81 8.68
CA ALA A 148 -1.51 -17.98 8.46
C ALA A 148 -0.22 -17.56 7.75
N VAL A 149 0.87 -17.35 8.50
CA VAL A 149 2.12 -16.86 7.94
C VAL A 149 3.03 -18.04 7.54
N PRO A 150 3.51 -18.11 6.29
CA PRO A 150 4.38 -19.18 5.85
C PRO A 150 5.73 -19.17 6.58
N ARG A 151 6.19 -20.35 6.99
CA ARG A 151 7.49 -20.58 7.62
C ARG A 151 8.14 -21.84 7.06
N THR A 152 9.40 -21.72 6.69
CA THR A 152 10.25 -22.87 6.32
C THR A 152 10.89 -23.45 7.58
N GLN A 153 10.62 -24.72 7.86
CA GLN A 153 11.20 -25.47 8.97
C GLN A 153 12.07 -26.60 8.45
N ASN A 154 13.14 -26.93 9.17
CA ASN A 154 14.00 -28.06 8.84
C ASN A 154 13.74 -29.19 9.83
N ILE A 155 13.16 -30.30 9.36
CA ILE A 155 12.80 -31.46 10.18
C ILE A 155 13.56 -32.65 9.65
N GLY A 156 14.50 -33.18 10.44
CA GLY A 156 15.32 -34.33 10.03
C GLY A 156 16.19 -34.09 8.79
N GLY A 157 16.59 -32.84 8.53
CA GLY A 157 17.39 -32.47 7.35
C GLY A 157 16.57 -32.13 6.09
N MET A 158 15.26 -32.29 6.13
CA MET A 158 14.34 -31.91 5.05
C MET A 158 13.66 -30.57 5.35
N ARG A 159 13.56 -29.71 4.33
CA ARG A 159 12.86 -28.42 4.42
C ARG A 159 11.37 -28.60 4.15
N PHE A 160 10.55 -28.25 5.12
CA PHE A 160 9.10 -28.23 5.02
C PHE A 160 8.58 -26.81 5.10
N GLN A 161 7.62 -26.47 4.24
CA GLN A 161 6.86 -25.22 4.36
C GLN A 161 5.62 -25.50 5.21
N THR A 162 5.50 -24.77 6.31
CA THR A 162 4.39 -24.87 7.26
C THR A 162 3.77 -23.48 7.41
N ASN A 163 2.51 -23.41 7.83
CA ASN A 163 1.88 -22.14 8.20
C ASN A 163 1.80 -22.03 9.71
N GLU A 164 2.22 -20.90 10.25
CA GLU A 164 2.17 -20.63 11.68
C GLU A 164 1.15 -19.50 11.93
N PRO A 165 0.21 -19.69 12.89
CA PRO A 165 -0.82 -18.72 13.17
C PRO A 165 -0.23 -17.50 13.90
N VAL A 166 -0.44 -16.32 13.32
CA VAL A 166 -0.02 -15.04 13.90
C VAL A 166 -1.26 -14.19 14.13
N ARG A 167 -1.48 -13.81 15.38
CA ARG A 167 -2.64 -13.01 15.80
C ARG A 167 -2.16 -11.74 16.50
N LEU A 168 -2.38 -10.59 15.87
CA LEU A 168 -1.92 -9.29 16.36
C LEU A 168 -3.05 -8.24 16.32
N PRO A 169 -3.10 -7.26 17.23
CA PRO A 169 -4.15 -6.24 17.23
C PRO A 169 -4.21 -5.35 15.98
N VAL A 170 -3.12 -5.29 15.20
CA VAL A 170 -3.03 -4.55 13.93
C VAL A 170 -3.67 -5.27 12.74
N GLN A 171 -4.11 -6.52 12.94
CA GLN A 171 -4.81 -7.34 11.94
C GLN A 171 -6.32 -7.12 12.09
N VAL A 172 -6.75 -5.86 11.96
CA VAL A 172 -8.11 -5.45 12.28
C VAL A 172 -9.10 -6.14 11.34
N LYS A 173 -10.11 -6.78 11.92
CA LYS A 173 -11.21 -7.37 11.17
C LYS A 173 -12.41 -6.46 11.27
N VAL A 174 -12.77 -5.86 10.14
CA VAL A 174 -14.00 -5.09 9.99
C VAL A 174 -15.05 -5.99 9.33
N THR A 175 -16.18 -6.19 10.01
CA THR A 175 -17.32 -6.95 9.50
C THR A 175 -18.36 -6.03 8.86
N GLU A 176 -19.24 -6.57 8.04
CA GLU A 176 -20.38 -5.86 7.46
C GLU A 176 -21.16 -5.02 8.49
N ALA A 177 -21.45 -5.58 9.66
CA ALA A 177 -22.18 -4.89 10.74
C ALA A 177 -21.45 -3.65 11.32
N GLN A 178 -20.14 -3.53 11.10
CA GLN A 178 -19.32 -2.39 11.53
C GLN A 178 -19.11 -1.37 10.41
N MET A 179 -19.50 -1.69 9.18
CA MET A 179 -19.36 -0.79 8.03
C MET A 179 -20.59 0.08 7.84
N ASN A 180 -20.39 1.24 7.21
CA ASN A 180 -21.49 2.12 6.84
C ASN A 180 -22.31 1.47 5.71
N GLN A 181 -23.52 0.99 6.05
CA GLN A 181 -24.42 0.33 5.11
C GLN A 181 -25.17 1.30 4.20
N ASP A 182 -25.17 2.60 4.52
CA ASP A 182 -25.76 3.63 3.67
C ASP A 182 -24.81 4.06 2.54
N SER A 183 -23.51 3.73 2.65
CA SER A 183 -22.51 4.08 1.66
C SER A 183 -22.38 3.00 0.57
N PRO A 184 -22.50 3.34 -0.72
CA PRO A 184 -22.26 2.40 -1.82
C PRO A 184 -20.81 1.91 -1.88
N LEU A 185 -19.87 2.57 -1.18
CA LEU A 185 -18.46 2.15 -1.11
C LEU A 185 -18.25 0.95 -0.18
N SER A 186 -19.09 0.77 0.83
CA SER A 186 -18.87 -0.23 1.88
C SER A 186 -20.02 -1.23 2.06
N ASN A 187 -21.22 -0.93 1.54
CA ASN A 187 -22.40 -1.78 1.72
C ASN A 187 -22.39 -3.11 0.94
N ARG A 188 -21.34 -3.37 0.15
CA ARG A 188 -21.13 -4.66 -0.54
C ARG A 188 -19.90 -5.42 -0.04
N ILE A 189 -19.27 -4.92 1.03
CA ILE A 189 -18.09 -5.54 1.61
C ILE A 189 -18.53 -6.37 2.81
N ALA A 190 -18.50 -7.70 2.68
CA ALA A 190 -18.87 -8.62 3.75
C ALA A 190 -17.86 -8.57 4.91
N ASN A 191 -16.57 -8.49 4.58
CA ASN A 191 -15.47 -8.38 5.51
C ASN A 191 -14.27 -7.66 4.89
N LEU A 192 -13.54 -6.92 5.72
CA LEU A 192 -12.28 -6.29 5.36
C LEU A 192 -11.23 -6.63 6.41
N LEU A 193 -10.11 -7.19 5.97
CA LEU A 193 -8.89 -7.26 6.77
C LEU A 193 -8.15 -5.93 6.58
N TYR A 194 -8.18 -5.08 7.60
CA TYR A 194 -7.45 -3.83 7.60
C TYR A 194 -6.14 -4.01 8.37
N LEU A 195 -5.07 -4.19 7.62
CA LEU A 195 -3.75 -4.54 8.14
C LEU A 195 -2.87 -3.30 8.23
N TRP A 196 -2.24 -3.07 9.40
CA TRP A 196 -1.29 -1.97 9.61
C TRP A 196 -1.84 -0.56 9.33
N GLY A 197 -3.13 -0.35 9.58
CA GLY A 197 -3.75 0.96 9.41
C GLY A 197 -3.07 2.05 10.24
N SER A 198 -2.81 3.20 9.63
CA SER A 198 -2.36 4.41 10.32
C SER A 198 -3.55 5.31 10.65
N ALA A 199 -3.47 6.05 11.74
CA ALA A 199 -4.41 7.15 11.97
C ALA A 199 -4.16 8.28 10.97
N LEU A 200 -5.22 9.04 10.67
CA LEU A 200 -5.12 10.30 9.94
C LEU A 200 -5.32 11.46 10.92
N ASP A 201 -4.49 12.48 10.81
CA ASP A 201 -4.71 13.78 11.43
C ASP A 201 -5.34 14.69 10.38
N LEU A 202 -6.51 15.24 10.70
CA LEU A 202 -7.38 15.93 9.76
C LEU A 202 -7.56 17.39 10.19
N ASP A 203 -7.06 18.30 9.36
CA ASP A 203 -7.37 19.72 9.47
C ASP A 203 -8.73 20.00 8.81
N THR A 204 -9.77 19.90 9.62
CA THR A 204 -11.15 20.14 9.17
C THR A 204 -11.37 21.53 8.56
N ALA A 205 -10.56 22.54 8.92
CA ALA A 205 -10.69 23.88 8.34
C ALA A 205 -10.18 23.94 6.89
N LYS A 206 -9.15 23.13 6.56
CA LYS A 206 -8.66 22.97 5.18
C LYS A 206 -9.54 22.03 4.34
N ILE A 207 -10.20 21.05 4.98
CA ILE A 207 -11.07 20.07 4.30
C ILE A 207 -12.46 20.64 4.00
N ALA A 208 -12.97 21.54 4.84
CA ALA A 208 -14.30 22.09 4.68
C ALA A 208 -14.48 22.70 3.28
N PRO A 209 -15.60 22.40 2.59
CA PRO A 209 -15.86 23.02 1.29
C PRO A 209 -15.88 24.53 1.46
N THR A 210 -15.14 25.24 0.60
CA THR A 210 -15.16 26.69 0.55
C THR A 210 -16.61 27.13 0.33
N ALA A 211 -17.16 27.87 1.29
CA ALA A 211 -18.53 28.37 1.29
C ALA A 211 -18.80 29.33 0.12
#